data_AF-A0A432JLJ4-F1
#
_entry.id   AF-A0A432JLJ4-F1
#
_cell.length_a   1.000
_cell.length_b   1.000
_cell.length_c   1.000
_cell.angle_alpha   90.00
_cell.angle_beta   90.00
_cell.angle_gamma   90.00
#
_symmetry.space_group_name_H-M   'P 1'
#
loop_
_entity.id
_entity.type
_entity.pdbx_description
1 polymer ?
#
loop_
_entity_poly.entity_id
_entity_poly.type
_entity_poly.pdbx_seq_one_letter_code
_entity_poly.pdbx_strand_id
1 'polypeptide(L)' 'GSYTTSLFQEGVSRIAQKVVEEAGETAIAAAINDTENLPGEMADLLYHTLVLLAATGVQPEAVYEKLRERRK' A
#
# COMPACT_ATOMS: atom_id res chain seq x y z
N GLY A 1 3.92 -8.84 -19.47
CA GLY A 1 3.97 -9.13 -18.03
C GLY A 1 2.74 -8.55 -17.37
N SER A 2 2.38 -8.99 -16.16
CA SER A 2 1.28 -8.33 -15.42
C SER A 2 1.73 -6.95 -14.93
N TYR A 3 0.79 -6.09 -14.53
CA TYR A 3 1.09 -4.79 -13.90
C TYR A 3 2.04 -4.92 -12.70
N THR A 4 1.84 -5.96 -11.88
CA THR A 4 2.77 -6.30 -10.80
C THR A 4 4.19 -6.54 -11.33
N THR A 5 4.35 -7.24 -12.46
CA THR A 5 5.67 -7.49 -13.07
C THR A 5 6.36 -6.19 -13.49
N SER A 6 5.64 -5.22 -14.05
CA SER A 6 6.26 -3.94 -14.45
C SER A 6 6.70 -3.14 -13.23
N LEU A 7 5.91 -3.12 -12.15
CA LEU A 7 6.32 -2.48 -10.88
C LEU A 7 7.63 -3.07 -10.33
N PHE A 8 7.79 -4.39 -10.35
CA PHE A 8 9.04 -5.02 -9.94
C PHE A 8 10.23 -4.66 -10.85
N GLN A 9 9.99 -4.49 -12.15
CA GLN A 9 11.02 -4.04 -13.11
C GLN A 9 11.43 -2.57 -12.88
N GLU A 10 10.47 -1.72 -12.51
CA GLU A 10 10.70 -0.31 -12.16
C GLU A 10 11.36 -0.13 -10.78
N GLY A 11 11.29 -1.15 -9.93
CA GLY A 11 12.03 -1.25 -8.67
C GLY A 11 11.36 -0.58 -7.47
N VAL A 12 11.99 -0.74 -6.30
CA VAL A 12 11.44 -0.33 -4.99
C VAL A 12 11.08 1.16 -4.95
N SER A 13 11.87 2.03 -5.58
CA SER A 13 11.59 3.47 -5.59
C SER A 13 10.26 3.80 -6.24
N ARG A 14 9.89 3.11 -7.33
CA ARG A 14 8.60 3.32 -8.00
C ARG A 14 7.44 2.79 -7.18
N ILE A 15 7.61 1.60 -6.60
CA ILE A 15 6.59 0.99 -5.75
C ILE A 15 6.31 1.89 -4.54
N ALA A 16 7.35 2.43 -3.92
CA ALA A 16 7.20 3.37 -2.80
C ALA A 16 6.47 4.66 -3.20
N GLN A 17 6.70 5.19 -4.41
CA GLN A 17 5.93 6.33 -4.92
C GLN A 17 4.45 6.02 -5.02
N LYS A 18 4.07 4.84 -5.55
CA LYS A 18 2.67 4.41 -5.59
C LYS A 18 2.05 4.32 -4.20
N VAL A 19 2.75 3.75 -3.20
CA VAL A 19 2.26 3.74 -1.81
C VAL A 19 1.97 5.15 -1.29
N VAL A 20 2.81 6.14 -1.62
CA VAL A 20 2.59 7.54 -1.22
C VAL A 20 1.40 8.17 -1.95
N GLU A 21 1.24 7.87 -3.24
CA GLU A 21 0.12 8.31 -4.10
C GLU A 21 -1.22 7.82 -3.52
N GLU A 22 -1.37 6.51 -3.34
CA GLU A 22 -2.61 5.89 -2.83
C GLU A 22 -2.93 6.31 -1.39
N ALA A 23 -1.90 6.54 -0.56
CA ALA A 23 -2.09 7.04 0.79
C ALA A 23 -2.65 8.47 0.79
N GLY A 24 -2.20 9.31 -0.17
CA GLY A 24 -2.73 10.64 -0.40
C GLY A 24 -4.18 10.60 -0.88
N GLU A 25 -4.48 9.78 -1.87
CA GLU A 25 -5.83 9.61 -2.44
C GLU A 25 -6.80 9.07 -1.39
N THR A 26 -6.42 8.05 -0.64
CA THR A 26 -7.19 7.51 0.50
C THR A 26 -7.49 8.59 1.54
N ALA A 27 -6.49 9.38 1.93
CA ALA A 27 -6.65 10.43 2.94
C ALA A 27 -7.56 11.56 2.44
N ILE A 28 -7.44 11.95 1.17
CA ILE A 28 -8.27 12.99 0.55
C ILE A 28 -9.72 12.50 0.45
N ALA A 29 -9.96 11.29 -0.06
CA ALA A 29 -11.30 10.69 -0.18
C ALA A 29 -12.01 10.67 1.19
N ALA A 30 -11.29 10.27 2.24
CA ALA A 30 -11.81 10.32 3.60
C ALA A 30 -12.10 11.76 4.08
N ALA A 31 -11.19 12.70 3.84
CA ALA A 31 -11.32 14.09 4.29
C ALA A 31 -12.52 14.82 3.65
N ILE A 32 -12.88 14.48 2.42
CA ILE A 32 -14.02 15.05 1.70
C ILE A 32 -15.32 14.24 1.86
N ASN A 33 -15.32 13.18 2.67
CA ASN A 33 -16.44 12.23 2.84
C ASN A 33 -16.87 11.54 1.54
N ASP A 34 -15.94 11.28 0.62
CA ASP A 34 -16.20 10.49 -0.57
C ASP A 34 -16.17 8.99 -0.24
N THR A 35 -17.28 8.51 0.34
CA THR A 35 -17.42 7.11 0.74
C THR A 35 -17.62 6.16 -0.43
N GLU A 36 -17.90 6.67 -1.64
CA GLU A 36 -18.05 5.84 -2.84
C GLU A 36 -16.68 5.40 -3.37
N ASN A 37 -15.70 6.32 -3.42
CA ASN A 37 -14.36 6.01 -3.93
C ASN A 37 -13.40 5.46 -2.86
N LEU A 38 -13.60 5.83 -1.58
CA LEU A 38 -12.70 5.42 -0.48
C LEU A 38 -12.36 3.91 -0.44
N PRO A 39 -13.29 2.95 -0.70
CA PRO A 39 -12.94 1.54 -0.73
C PRO A 39 -11.94 1.16 -1.83
N GLY A 40 -11.99 1.83 -2.99
CA GLY A 40 -11.07 1.63 -4.10
C GLY A 40 -9.66 2.09 -3.74
N GLU A 41 -9.53 3.33 -3.27
CA GLU A 41 -8.25 3.91 -2.84
C GLU A 41 -7.60 3.10 -1.71
N MET A 42 -8.42 2.63 -0.75
CA MET A 42 -7.93 1.76 0.31
C MET A 42 -7.44 0.41 -0.23
N ALA A 43 -8.11 -0.15 -1.22
CA ALA A 43 -7.71 -1.41 -1.84
C ALA A 43 -6.37 -1.24 -2.59
N ASP A 44 -6.20 -0.15 -3.32
CA ASP A 44 -4.97 0.15 -4.05
C ASP A 44 -3.80 0.43 -3.08
N LEU A 45 -4.04 1.17 -2.00
CA LEU A 45 -3.07 1.37 -0.93
C LEU A 45 -2.60 0.03 -0.32
N LEU A 46 -3.53 -0.87 0.00
CA LEU A 46 -3.19 -2.18 0.54
C LEU A 46 -2.43 -3.04 -0.47
N TYR A 47 -2.87 -3.05 -1.73
CA TYR A 47 -2.18 -3.76 -2.81
C TYR A 47 -0.73 -3.28 -2.96
N HIS A 48 -0.51 -1.98 -3.09
CA HIS A 48 0.83 -1.42 -3.27
C HIS A 48 1.71 -1.61 -2.04
N THR A 49 1.13 -1.60 -0.84
CA THR A 49 1.85 -1.93 0.40
C THR A 49 2.33 -3.38 0.39
N LEU A 50 1.48 -4.35 -0.02
CA LEU A 50 1.88 -5.75 -0.12
C LEU A 50 2.96 -5.97 -1.20
N VAL A 51 2.87 -5.28 -2.33
CA VAL A 51 3.91 -5.30 -3.36
C VAL A 51 5.23 -4.74 -2.82
N LEU A 52 5.20 -3.66 -2.02
CA LEU A 52 6.39 -3.09 -1.38
C LEU A 52 7.05 -4.08 -0.41
N LEU A 53 6.27 -4.78 0.40
CA LEU A 53 6.77 -5.84 1.29
C LEU A 53 7.49 -6.94 0.50
N ALA A 54 6.85 -7.43 -0.57
CA ALA A 54 7.44 -8.44 -1.45
C ALA A 54 8.73 -7.93 -2.12
N ALA A 55 8.77 -6.69 -2.60
CA ALA A 55 9.94 -6.11 -3.26
C ALA A 55 11.13 -5.84 -2.32
N THR A 56 10.86 -5.65 -1.02
CA THR A 56 11.88 -5.41 0.01
C THR A 56 12.28 -6.69 0.76
N GLY A 57 11.62 -7.82 0.50
CA GLY A 57 11.83 -9.07 1.22
C GLY A 57 11.32 -9.06 2.66
N VAL A 58 10.53 -8.05 3.05
CA VAL A 58 9.92 -7.97 4.37
C VAL A 58 8.68 -8.85 4.39
N GLN A 59 8.65 -9.80 5.32
CA GLN A 59 7.52 -10.71 5.47
C GLN A 59 6.32 -10.00 6.11
N PRO A 60 5.07 -10.23 5.63
CA PRO A 60 3.86 -9.66 6.24
C PRO A 60 3.74 -9.92 7.74
N GLU A 61 4.23 -11.07 8.22
CA GLU A 61 4.28 -11.43 9.64
C GLU A 61 5.03 -10.39 10.48
N ALA A 62 6.10 -9.79 9.95
CA ALA A 62 6.84 -8.75 10.66
C ALA A 62 5.98 -7.50 10.91
N VAL A 63 5.11 -7.14 9.95
CA VAL A 63 4.14 -6.05 10.12
C VAL A 63 3.07 -6.42 11.15
N TYR A 64 2.56 -7.66 11.11
CA TYR A 64 1.56 -8.13 12.08
C TYR A 64 2.10 -8.20 13.51
N GLU A 65 3.38 -8.56 13.71
CA GLU A 65 4.02 -8.47 15.04
C GLU A 65 4.05 -7.01 15.53
N LYS A 66 4.43 -6.05 14.67
CA LYS A 66 4.39 -4.62 15.02
C LYS A 66 2.98 -4.10 15.34
N LEU A 67 1.95 -4.59 14.65
CA LEU A 67 0.57 -4.27 14.97
C LEU A 67 0.13 -4.85 16.32
N ARG A 68 0.58 -6.06 16.67
CA ARG A 68 0.31 -6.68 17.98
C ARG A 68 0.99 -5.95 19.13
N GLU A 69 2.21 -5.46 18.93
CA GLU A 69 2.93 -4.64 19.92
C GLU A 69 2.15 -3.36 20.30
N ARG A 70 1.41 -2.74 19.38
CA ARG A 70 0.61 -1.52 19.63
C ARG A 70 -0.63 -1.73 20.50
N ARG A 71 -1.08 -2.97 20.68
CA ARG A 71 -2.28 -3.31 21.47
C ARG A 71 -1.97 -3.76 22.90
N LYS A 72 -0.70 -3.72 23.31
CA LYS A 72 -0.25 -3.91 24.69
C LYS A 72 -0.16 -2.56 25.39
#